data_AF-A0A940ZRR9-F1
#
_entry.id   AF-A0A940ZRR9-F1
#
_cell.length_a   1.000
_cell.length_b   1.000
_cell.length_c   1.000
_cell.angle_alpha   90.00
_cell.angle_beta   90.00
_cell.angle_gamma   90.00
#
_symmetry.space_group_name_H-M   'P 1'
#
loop_
_entity.id
_entity.type
_entity.pdbx_description
1 polymer ?
#
loop_
_entity_poly.entity_id
_entity_poly.type
_entity_poly.pdbx_seq_one_letter_code
_entity_poly.pdbx_strand_id
1 'polypeptide(L)'
;MIRREKDLFILDTENTTYCFHVMPSGHLEHLYYGRRINLTGGYNPLIQKVNFIGGTQLAYSKAHPELSLEDVCLEMSAIFCFGMQGY
;
A
#
# COMPACT_ATOMS: atom_id res chain seq x y z
N MET A 1 -17.50 10.67 -2.27
CA MET A 1 -17.69 9.60 -3.26
C MET A 1 -16.58 8.59 -3.10
N ILE A 2 -16.91 7.31 -2.97
CA ILE A 2 -15.92 6.23 -2.95
C ILE A 2 -15.89 5.56 -4.33
N ARG A 3 -14.70 5.34 -4.88
CA ARG A 3 -14.44 4.70 -6.15
C ARG A 3 -13.45 3.57 -5.93
N ARG A 4 -13.67 2.44 -6.59
CA ARG A 4 -12.76 1.28 -6.57
C ARG A 4 -12.35 0.95 -7.99
N GLU A 5 -11.06 0.95 -8.24
CA GLU A 5 -10.45 0.54 -9.50
C GLU A 5 -9.49 -0.62 -9.23
N LYS A 6 -9.96 -1.85 -9.46
CA LYS A 6 -9.22 -3.09 -9.17
C LYS A 6 -8.75 -3.15 -7.70
N ASP A 7 -7.46 -2.93 -7.49
CA ASP A 7 -6.75 -2.98 -6.22
C ASP A 7 -6.54 -1.58 -5.61
N LEU A 8 -6.99 -0.52 -6.29
CA LEU A 8 -6.95 0.86 -5.82
C LEU A 8 -8.31 1.28 -5.27
N PHE A 9 -8.28 1.91 -4.10
CA PHE A 9 -9.41 2.57 -3.48
C PHE A 9 -9.19 4.07 -3.48
N ILE A 10 -10.18 4.81 -3.94
CA ILE A 10 -10.15 6.27 -4.02
C ILE A 10 -11.37 6.82 -3.30
N LEU A 11 -11.14 7.73 -2.36
CA LEU A 11 -12.16 8.45 -1.63
C LEU A 11 -12.02 9.93 -1.95
N ASP A 12 -12.95 10.44 -2.75
CA ASP A 12 -13.01 11.84 -3.11
C ASP A 12 -14.08 12.54 -2.29
N THR A 13 -13.69 13.58 -1.57
CA THR A 13 -14.61 14.54 -0.96
C THR A 13 -14.74 15.76 -1.88
N GLU A 14 -15.36 16.82 -1.38
CA GLU A 14 -15.46 18.08 -2.13
C GLU A 14 -14.07 18.69 -2.42
N ASN A 15 -13.15 18.62 -1.44
CA ASN A 15 -11.88 19.34 -1.48
C ASN A 15 -10.65 18.44 -1.31
N THR A 16 -10.84 17.18 -0.89
CA THR A 16 -9.75 16.24 -0.64
C THR A 16 -9.90 14.95 -1.42
N THR A 17 -8.78 14.35 -1.78
CA THR A 17 -8.70 12.99 -2.31
C THR A 17 -7.83 12.18 -1.37
N TYR A 18 -8.33 11.01 -1.01
CA TYR A 18 -7.61 9.98 -0.27
C TYR A 18 -7.53 8.74 -1.14
N CYS A 19 -6.37 8.14 -1.29
CA CYS A 19 -6.23 6.88 -2.01
C CYS A 19 -5.19 5.95 -1.41
N PHE A 20 -5.49 4.66 -1.50
CA PHE A 20 -4.66 3.57 -1.03
C PHE A 20 -4.83 2.37 -1.96
N HIS A 21 -3.82 1.51 -2.03
CA HIS A 21 -3.90 0.30 -2.83
C HIS A 21 -3.56 -0.95 -2.03
N VAL A 22 -4.05 -2.08 -2.53
CA VAL A 22 -3.71 -3.42 -2.01
C VAL A 22 -2.46 -3.90 -2.73
N MET A 23 -1.40 -4.16 -1.98
CA MET A 23 -0.16 -4.75 -2.49
C MET A 23 -0.36 -6.24 -2.82
N PRO A 24 0.47 -6.84 -3.69
CA PRO A 24 0.44 -8.28 -3.95
C PRO A 24 0.63 -9.14 -2.69
N SER A 25 1.32 -8.62 -1.67
CA SER A 25 1.50 -9.24 -0.35
C SER A 25 0.23 -9.22 0.51
N GLY A 26 -0.84 -8.55 0.08
CA GLY A 26 -2.10 -8.38 0.82
C GLY A 26 -2.11 -7.21 1.79
N HIS A 27 -1.01 -6.46 1.90
CA HIS A 27 -0.94 -5.25 2.72
C HIS A 27 -1.57 -4.04 2.03
N LEU A 28 -2.05 -3.09 2.83
CA LEU A 28 -2.63 -1.83 2.36
C LEU A 28 -1.54 -0.74 2.38
N GLU A 29 -1.18 -0.25 1.20
CA GLU A 29 -0.23 0.86 1.02
C GLU A 29 -1.00 2.17 0.83
N HIS A 30 -0.68 3.15 1.68
CA HIS A 30 -1.16 4.52 1.63
C HIS A 30 -0.45 5.26 0.51
N LEU A 31 -1.21 5.73 -0.48
CA LEU A 31 -0.63 6.42 -1.64
C LEU A 31 -0.70 7.94 -1.48
N TYR A 32 -1.86 8.46 -1.07
CA TYR A 32 -2.03 9.90 -0.98
C TYR A 32 -3.20 10.31 -0.09
N TYR A 33 -2.97 11.36 0.69
CA TYR A 33 -4.02 12.13 1.34
C TYR A 33 -3.74 13.63 1.19
N GLY A 34 -4.64 14.36 0.54
CA GLY A 34 -4.45 15.79 0.34
C GLY A 34 -5.52 16.47 -0.50
N ARG A 35 -5.15 17.57 -1.17
CA ARG A 35 -6.06 18.32 -2.06
C ARG A 35 -6.56 17.41 -3.18
N ARG A 36 -7.76 17.71 -3.69
CA ARG A 36 -8.38 16.91 -4.75
C ARG A 36 -7.45 16.80 -5.97
N ILE A 37 -7.09 15.57 -6.32
CA ILE A 37 -6.24 15.26 -7.49
C ILE A 37 -7.01 14.39 -8.48
N ASN A 38 -6.70 14.52 -9.77
CA ASN A 38 -7.30 13.69 -10.80
C ASN A 38 -6.39 12.50 -11.12
N LEU A 39 -6.83 11.30 -10.77
CA LEU A 39 -6.08 10.05 -10.93
C LEU A 39 -6.35 9.32 -12.27
N THR A 40 -7.02 9.96 -13.24
CA THR A 40 -7.31 9.35 -14.56
C THR A 40 -6.07 8.98 -15.37
N GLY A 41 -4.91 9.56 -15.07
CA GLY A 41 -3.62 9.22 -15.70
C GLY A 41 -2.91 7.99 -15.12
N GLY A 42 -3.52 7.29 -14.16
CA GLY A 42 -2.92 6.17 -13.45
C GLY A 42 -2.26 6.56 -12.13
N TYR A 43 -2.09 5.58 -11.25
CA TYR A 43 -1.59 5.73 -9.87
C TYR A 43 -0.16 5.20 -9.68
N ASN A 44 0.44 4.64 -10.74
CA ASN A 44 1.83 4.17 -10.76
C ASN A 44 2.90 5.15 -10.23
N PRO A 45 2.80 6.48 -10.42
CA PRO A 45 3.79 7.40 -9.85
C PRO A 45 3.67 7.58 -8.34
N LEU A 46 2.54 7.21 -7.74
CA LEU A 46 2.33 7.30 -6.29
C LEU A 46 2.83 6.04 -5.57
N ILE A 47 2.92 4.91 -6.27
CA ILE A 47 3.38 3.64 -5.70
C ILE A 47 4.86 3.73 -5.40
N GLN A 48 5.26 3.32 -4.19
CA GLN A 48 6.66 3.23 -3.85
C GLN A 48 7.34 2.11 -4.66
N LYS A 49 8.35 2.48 -5.44
CA LYS A 49 9.17 1.51 -6.18
C LYS A 49 10.40 1.15 -5.35
N VAL A 50 10.34 0.04 -4.63
CA VAL A 50 11.49 -0.52 -3.92
C VAL A 50 12.00 -1.74 -4.68
N ASN A 51 13.26 -1.70 -5.10
CA ASN A 51 13.93 -2.85 -5.72
C ASN A 51 14.80 -3.64 -4.74
N PHE A 52 15.23 -3.01 -3.66
CA PHE A 52 16.11 -3.60 -2.66
C PHE A 52 15.79 -3.02 -1.29
N ILE A 53 15.76 -3.89 -0.29
CA ILE A 53 15.76 -3.50 1.12
C ILE A 53 17.16 -3.02 1.52
N GLY A 54 17.22 -2.05 2.41
CA GLY A 54 18.47 -1.58 3.01
C GLY A 54 19.13 -2.67 3.86
N GLY A 55 20.46 -2.64 3.97
CA GLY A 55 21.25 -3.73 4.57
C GLY A 55 20.95 -4.08 6.04
N THR A 56 20.18 -3.26 6.75
CA THR A 56 19.75 -3.51 8.14
C THR A 56 18.32 -4.04 8.23
N GLN A 57 17.53 -3.87 7.17
CA GLN A 57 16.11 -4.19 7.17
C GLN A 57 15.85 -5.67 6.95
N LEU A 58 14.75 -6.16 7.52
CA LEU A 58 14.33 -7.54 7.35
C LEU A 58 13.31 -7.63 6.22
N ALA A 59 13.58 -8.52 5.26
CA ALA A 59 12.58 -8.92 4.28
C ALA A 59 11.36 -9.49 5.01
N TYR A 60 10.18 -8.98 4.68
CA TYR A 60 8.93 -9.42 5.29
C TYR A 60 8.64 -10.91 5.00
N SER A 61 8.90 -11.35 3.77
CA SER A 61 8.67 -12.72 3.35
C SER A 61 9.75 -13.18 2.38
N LYS A 62 10.08 -14.48 2.42
CA LYS A 62 11.00 -15.10 1.45
C LYS A 62 10.48 -15.02 0.01
N ALA A 63 9.17 -14.89 -0.18
CA ALA A 63 8.55 -14.74 -1.49
C ALA A 63 8.70 -13.32 -2.07
N HIS A 64 8.93 -12.31 -1.22
CA HIS A 64 9.08 -10.91 -1.57
C HIS A 64 10.28 -10.30 -0.84
N PRO A 65 11.53 -10.68 -1.23
CA PRO A 65 12.74 -10.20 -0.57
C PRO A 65 12.96 -8.67 -0.70
N GLU A 66 12.34 -8.04 -1.69
CA GLU A 66 12.35 -6.60 -1.91
C GLU A 66 11.42 -5.81 -0.98
N LEU A 67 10.53 -6.49 -0.26
CA LEU A 67 9.53 -5.85 0.60
C LEU A 67 10.02 -5.81 2.06
N SER A 68 10.27 -4.61 2.56
CA SER A 68 10.37 -4.33 4.00
C SER A 68 9.17 -3.52 4.44
N LEU A 69 8.47 -3.97 5.50
CA LEU A 69 7.36 -3.20 6.08
C LEU A 69 7.83 -1.91 6.77
N GLU A 70 9.14 -1.77 7.00
CA GLU A 70 9.74 -0.58 7.59
C GLU A 70 9.86 0.56 6.57
N ASP A 71 9.93 0.24 5.27
CA ASP A 71 10.04 1.25 4.21
C ASP A 71 8.70 1.67 3.62
N VAL A 72 7.66 0.82 3.73
CA VAL A 72 6.39 1.05 3.04
C VAL A 72 5.48 1.93 3.89
N CYS A 73 4.83 2.91 3.25
CA CYS A 73 3.78 3.70 3.87
C CYS A 73 2.50 2.86 4.02
N LEU A 74 2.40 2.07 5.09
CA LEU A 74 1.23 1.24 5.37
C LEU A 74 0.05 2.08 5.90
N GLU A 75 -1.17 1.76 5.47
CA GLU A 75 -2.39 2.34 6.03
C GLU A 75 -2.59 1.94 7.50
N MET A 76 -2.14 0.75 7.85
CA MET A 76 -2.26 0.22 9.19
C MET A 76 -1.09 -0.73 9.45
N SER A 77 -0.33 -0.44 10.50
CA SER A 77 0.70 -1.33 11.02
C SER A 77 0.15 -2.06 12.25
N ALA A 78 -0.19 -3.33 12.06
CA ALA A 78 -0.47 -4.23 13.16
C ALA A 78 0.35 -5.49 13.03
N ILE A 79 0.73 -6.06 14.16
CA ILE A 79 0.94 -7.50 14.27
C ILE A 79 -0.44 -8.14 14.08
N PHE A 80 -0.84 -8.33 12.83
CA PHE A 80 -1.87 -9.31 12.54
C PHE A 80 -1.15 -10.66 12.45
N CYS A 81 -0.98 -11.28 13.61
CA CYS A 81 -0.60 -12.67 13.69
C CYS A 81 -1.75 -13.47 13.05
N PHE A 82 -1.63 -13.79 11.76
CA PHE A 82 -2.40 -14.88 11.15
C PHE A 82 -1.81 -16.19 11.69
N GLY A 83 -1.97 -16.39 13.00
CA GLY A 83 -1.75 -17.66 13.64
C GLY A 83 -2.80 -18.63 13.12
N MET A 84 -2.32 -19.65 12.43
CA MET A 84 -2.99 -20.94 12.21
C MET A 84 -4.19 -20.95 11.23
N GLN A 85 -3.89 -21.07 9.93
CA GLN A 85 -4.38 -22.27 9.23
C GLN A 85 -3.31 -23.34 9.54
N GLY A 86 -3.50 -24.28 10.47
CA GLY A 86 -4.59 -25.24 10.50
C GLY A 86 -4.21 -26.40 9.58
N TYR A 87 -3.55 -27.41 10.17
CA TYR A 87 -3.28 -28.79 9.72
C TYR A 87 -3.21 -29.10 8.22
#